data_AF-A0A969SJX2-F1
#
_entry.id   AF-A0A969SJX2-F1
#
_cell.length_a   1.000
_cell.length_b   1.000
_cell.length_c   1.000
_cell.angle_alpha   90.00
_cell.angle_beta   90.00
_cell.angle_gamma   90.00
#
_symmetry.space_group_name_H-M   'P 1'
#
loop_
_entity.id
_entity.type
_entity.pdbx_description
1 polymer ?
#
loop_
_entity_poly.entity_id
_entity_poly.type
_entity_poly.pdbx_seq_one_letter_code
_entity_poly.pdbx_strand_id
1 'polypeptide(L)'
;MQVESVLNNNQQRPRCVIDPVLALSPSGLLLYKNLGKVMELWVVRELWYILDNLHLYLKRPELVFPRTNTLENNLFEKRACLEEKVWSLKEWEKVRGEKDLSRLNLFWLGDSLRESLIPRDREPEIFFYWETLARSLDAQINLLPSANDILTLAFRDAIALAVSLDSAFILTYQLPRDFANNNPPDICKALSSWGIPCKFLTKKDPIVALECQYLRQLIISAGLAKIFWTDIHIVVLHLVVASTSTETISKTNLVTNTNLSFKDEIQDLKTENYLWTNMQGFWYKLL
;
A
#
# COMPACT_ATOMS: atom_id res chain seq x y z
N MET A 1 -3.35 -45.11 3.38
CA MET A 1 -2.39 -44.24 2.66
C MET A 1 -2.58 -42.83 3.20
N GLN A 2 -1.87 -42.51 4.29
CA GLN A 2 -1.89 -41.18 4.91
C GLN A 2 -1.02 -40.26 4.06
N VAL A 3 -1.63 -39.23 3.48
CA VAL A 3 -0.89 -38.08 2.95
C VAL A 3 -0.89 -37.05 4.08
N GLU A 4 0.00 -37.26 5.05
CA GLU A 4 0.43 -36.17 5.92
C GLU A 4 1.27 -35.23 5.06
N SER A 5 0.64 -34.17 4.56
CA SER A 5 1.37 -33.10 3.88
C SER A 5 2.22 -32.39 4.91
N VAL A 6 3.52 -32.58 4.78
CA VAL A 6 4.59 -31.74 5.32
C VAL A 6 4.36 -30.30 4.84
N LEU A 7 3.48 -29.56 5.51
CA LEU A 7 3.43 -28.11 5.44
C LEU A 7 4.50 -27.60 6.39
N ASN A 8 5.67 -27.40 5.80
CA ASN A 8 6.84 -26.81 6.41
C ASN A 8 6.43 -25.52 7.16
N ASN A 9 6.52 -25.52 8.49
CA ASN A 9 6.22 -24.37 9.37
C ASN A 9 7.20 -23.17 9.20
N ASN A 10 8.02 -23.18 8.15
CA ASN A 10 9.02 -22.17 7.83
C ASN A 10 8.72 -21.36 6.56
N GLN A 11 7.52 -21.46 5.99
CA GLN A 11 7.14 -20.53 4.91
C GLN A 11 6.93 -19.13 5.48
N GLN A 12 7.83 -18.21 5.12
CA GLN A 12 7.71 -16.80 5.46
C GLN A 12 6.39 -16.26 4.91
N ARG A 13 5.61 -15.61 5.76
CA ARG A 13 4.33 -15.02 5.34
C ARG A 13 4.58 -13.95 4.28
N PRO A 14 3.74 -13.89 3.23
CA PRO A 14 3.86 -12.83 2.24
C PRO A 14 3.62 -11.47 2.90
N ARG A 15 4.39 -10.48 2.47
CA ARG A 15 4.32 -9.11 2.95
C ARG A 15 3.39 -8.33 2.03
N CYS A 16 2.41 -7.68 2.62
CA CYS A 16 1.38 -6.98 1.88
C CYS A 16 1.21 -5.58 2.45
N VAL A 17 1.55 -4.57 1.66
CA VAL A 17 1.15 -3.20 1.95
C VAL A 17 -0.29 -3.03 1.47
N ILE A 18 -1.16 -2.50 2.31
CA ILE A 18 -2.53 -2.23 1.93
C ILE A 18 -2.66 -0.74 1.59
N ASP A 19 -3.10 -0.48 0.36
CA ASP A 19 -3.41 0.86 -0.11
C ASP A 19 -4.56 1.48 0.73
N PRO A 20 -4.42 2.74 1.21
CA PRO A 20 -5.49 3.50 1.83
C PRO A 20 -6.84 3.46 1.11
N VAL A 21 -6.85 3.47 -0.23
CA VAL A 21 -8.10 3.44 -1.01
C VAL A 21 -8.80 2.08 -0.82
N LEU A 22 -8.04 0.99 -0.80
CA LEU A 22 -8.59 -0.33 -0.46
C LEU A 22 -8.99 -0.38 1.00
N ALA A 23 -8.19 0.19 1.90
CA ALA A 23 -8.44 0.20 3.33
C ALA A 23 -9.77 0.86 3.69
N LEU A 24 -10.04 1.99 3.05
CA LEU A 24 -11.22 2.79 3.25
C LEU A 24 -12.39 2.35 2.36
N SER A 25 -12.22 1.34 1.50
CA SER A 25 -13.31 0.73 0.75
C SER A 25 -14.32 0.01 1.68
N PRO A 26 -15.55 -0.26 1.23
CA PRO A 26 -16.56 -0.94 2.05
C PRO A 26 -16.13 -2.31 2.62
N SER A 27 -15.24 -3.04 1.92
CA SER A 27 -14.72 -4.33 2.41
C SER A 27 -13.29 -4.26 2.94
N GLY A 28 -12.68 -3.07 2.98
CA GLY A 28 -11.29 -2.88 3.38
C GLY A 28 -11.04 -3.40 4.80
N LEU A 29 -11.86 -2.99 5.76
CA LEU A 29 -11.72 -3.44 7.14
C LEU A 29 -11.84 -4.97 7.31
N LEU A 30 -12.76 -5.59 6.56
CA LEU A 30 -12.95 -7.03 6.56
C LEU A 30 -11.71 -7.76 6.03
N LEU A 31 -11.09 -7.22 4.97
CA LEU A 31 -9.83 -7.70 4.43
C LEU A 31 -8.73 -7.64 5.48
N TYR A 32 -8.53 -6.50 6.14
CA TYR A 32 -7.50 -6.35 7.17
C TYR A 32 -7.64 -7.36 8.31
N LYS A 33 -8.84 -7.48 8.89
CA LYS A 33 -9.07 -8.35 10.05
C LYS A 33 -8.76 -9.83 9.75
N ASN A 34 -8.88 -10.26 8.50
CA ASN A 34 -8.76 -11.67 8.14
C ASN A 34 -7.46 -11.99 7.40
N LEU A 35 -6.98 -11.12 6.51
CA LEU A 35 -5.72 -11.34 5.80
C LEU A 35 -4.51 -11.36 6.74
N GLY A 36 -4.58 -10.62 7.85
CA GLY A 36 -3.55 -10.65 8.90
C GLY A 36 -3.31 -12.02 9.53
N LYS A 37 -4.21 -12.99 9.33
CA LYS A 37 -4.03 -14.37 9.79
C LYS A 37 -3.04 -15.16 8.92
N VAL A 38 -2.90 -14.77 7.65
CA VAL A 38 -2.14 -15.52 6.63
C VAL A 38 -1.06 -14.68 5.93
N MET A 39 -1.05 -13.36 6.15
CA MET A 39 -0.08 -12.41 5.60
C MET A 39 0.50 -11.52 6.71
N GLU A 40 1.65 -10.92 6.44
CA GLU A 40 2.20 -9.80 7.21
C GLU A 40 1.67 -8.50 6.59
N LEU A 41 0.71 -7.84 7.27
CA LEU A 41 0.04 -6.67 6.72
C LEU A 41 0.71 -5.39 7.18
N TRP A 42 0.90 -4.47 6.24
CA TRP A 42 1.47 -3.16 6.49
C TRP A 42 0.50 -2.05 6.10
N VAL A 43 0.30 -1.12 7.02
CA VAL A 43 -0.51 0.08 6.86
C VAL A 43 0.41 1.28 6.74
N VAL A 44 0.06 2.19 5.84
CA VAL A 44 0.80 3.45 5.67
C VAL A 44 0.46 4.45 6.76
N ARG A 45 1.45 5.28 7.14
CA ARG A 45 1.31 6.34 8.14
C ARG A 45 0.11 7.25 7.86
N GLU A 46 -0.09 7.69 6.62
CA GLU A 46 -1.22 8.58 6.30
C GLU A 46 -2.60 7.98 6.57
N LEU A 47 -2.77 6.65 6.53
CA LEU A 47 -4.05 6.06 6.95
C LEU A 47 -4.28 6.33 8.44
N TRP A 48 -3.26 6.23 9.28
CA TRP A 48 -3.38 6.56 10.70
C TRP A 48 -3.67 8.03 10.93
N TYR A 49 -3.03 8.93 10.19
CA TYR A 49 -3.38 10.35 10.25
C TYR A 49 -4.83 10.64 9.88
N ILE A 50 -5.37 9.92 8.88
CA ILE A 50 -6.80 9.98 8.55
C ILE A 50 -7.66 9.54 9.75
N LEU A 51 -7.28 8.45 10.40
CA LEU A 51 -8.01 7.91 11.56
C LEU A 51 -7.85 8.76 12.83
N ASP A 52 -6.72 9.46 13.01
CA ASP A 52 -6.46 10.42 14.10
C ASP A 52 -7.32 11.66 13.97
N ASN A 53 -7.57 12.09 12.73
CA ASN A 53 -8.33 13.29 12.43
C ASN A 53 -9.73 12.96 11.89
N LEU A 54 -10.30 11.83 12.33
CA LEU A 54 -11.57 11.32 11.82
C LEU A 54 -12.70 12.36 11.84
N HIS A 55 -12.79 13.14 12.92
CA HIS A 55 -13.80 14.18 13.08
C HIS A 55 -13.75 15.25 11.97
N LEU A 56 -12.57 15.55 11.43
CA LEU A 56 -12.37 16.46 10.31
C LEU A 56 -12.89 15.82 9.03
N TYR A 57 -12.49 14.58 8.76
CA TYR A 57 -12.84 13.86 7.52
C TYR A 57 -14.28 13.38 7.48
N LEU A 58 -14.95 13.20 8.62
CA LEU A 58 -16.40 12.98 8.68
C LEU A 58 -17.18 14.24 8.30
N LYS A 59 -16.63 15.44 8.58
CA LYS A 59 -17.23 16.73 8.18
C LYS A 59 -16.89 17.12 6.75
N ARG A 60 -15.72 16.70 6.26
CA ARG A 60 -15.16 17.02 4.94
C ARG A 60 -14.58 15.77 4.26
N PRO A 61 -15.40 14.77 3.94
CA PRO A 61 -14.93 13.51 3.32
C PRO A 61 -14.27 13.71 1.95
N GLU A 62 -14.59 14.80 1.26
CA GLU A 62 -13.96 15.20 0.00
C GLU A 62 -12.46 15.47 0.11
N LEU A 63 -11.92 15.68 1.33
CA LEU A 63 -10.49 15.84 1.55
C LEU A 63 -9.71 14.52 1.44
N VAL A 64 -10.34 13.38 1.76
CA VAL A 64 -9.73 12.04 1.61
C VAL A 64 -10.11 11.41 0.29
N PHE A 65 -11.30 11.71 -0.18
CA PHE A 65 -11.82 11.17 -1.42
C PHE A 65 -12.13 12.34 -2.35
N PRO A 66 -11.09 12.97 -2.94
CA PRO A 66 -11.29 14.04 -3.88
C PRO A 66 -12.28 13.57 -4.95
N ARG A 67 -13.22 14.44 -5.29
CA ARG A 67 -14.21 14.14 -6.32
C ARG A 67 -13.44 13.85 -7.59
N THR A 68 -13.36 12.57 -7.97
CA THR A 68 -12.97 12.24 -9.33
C THR A 68 -13.95 13.00 -10.22
N ASN A 69 -13.45 13.61 -11.29
CA ASN A 69 -14.29 14.27 -12.31
C ASN A 69 -15.12 13.23 -13.09
N THR A 70 -15.69 12.24 -12.40
CA THR A 70 -16.69 11.37 -12.96
C THR A 70 -17.88 12.25 -13.33
N LEU A 71 -18.20 12.20 -14.63
CA LEU A 71 -19.48 12.55 -15.26
C LEU A 71 -20.68 11.78 -14.65
N GLU A 72 -20.63 11.42 -13.36
CA GLU A 72 -21.76 10.94 -12.58
C GLU A 72 -22.67 12.13 -12.35
N ASN A 73 -23.54 12.38 -13.33
CA ASN A 73 -24.53 13.45 -13.31
C ASN A 73 -25.66 13.17 -12.29
N ASN A 74 -25.64 12.02 -11.61
CA ASN A 74 -26.63 11.65 -10.61
C ASN A 74 -26.16 12.00 -9.19
N LEU A 75 -26.82 12.99 -8.57
CA LEU A 75 -26.57 13.40 -7.18
C LEU A 75 -26.80 12.27 -6.17
N PHE A 76 -27.67 11.31 -6.49
CA PHE A 76 -27.98 10.18 -5.60
C PHE A 76 -26.80 9.22 -5.46
N GLU A 77 -26.16 8.85 -6.56
CA GLU A 77 -24.99 7.97 -6.58
C GLU A 77 -23.80 8.60 -5.85
N LYS A 78 -23.58 9.90 -6.06
CA LYS A 78 -22.55 10.66 -5.34
C LYS A 78 -22.77 10.64 -3.83
N ARG A 79 -24.02 10.75 -3.38
CA ARG A 79 -24.37 10.70 -1.96
C ARG A 79 -24.18 9.30 -1.39
N ALA A 80 -24.64 8.25 -2.07
CA ALA A 80 -24.48 6.87 -1.63
C ALA A 80 -22.98 6.50 -1.48
N CYS A 81 -22.15 6.85 -2.47
CA CYS A 81 -20.70 6.64 -2.39
C CYS A 81 -20.06 7.37 -1.19
N LEU A 82 -20.53 8.59 -0.90
CA LEU A 82 -20.04 9.34 0.27
C LEU A 82 -20.45 8.69 1.59
N GLU A 83 -21.69 8.22 1.67
CA GLU A 83 -22.22 7.52 2.84
C GLU A 83 -21.45 6.22 3.11
N GLU A 84 -21.08 5.47 2.07
CA GLU A 84 -20.21 4.28 2.18
C GLU A 84 -18.82 4.62 2.73
N LYS A 85 -18.20 5.68 2.22
CA LYS A 85 -16.89 6.16 2.69
C LYS A 85 -16.94 6.60 4.16
N VAL A 86 -17.98 7.35 4.53
CA VAL A 86 -18.22 7.77 5.91
C VAL A 86 -18.49 6.56 6.82
N TRP A 87 -19.20 5.55 6.33
CA TRP A 87 -19.43 4.31 7.07
C TRP A 87 -18.11 3.58 7.32
N SER A 88 -17.26 3.43 6.31
CA SER A 88 -15.95 2.79 6.44
C SER A 88 -15.07 3.48 7.48
N LEU A 89 -15.00 4.82 7.45
CA LEU A 89 -14.30 5.63 8.45
C LEU A 89 -14.80 5.36 9.88
N LYS A 90 -16.11 5.26 10.09
CA LYS A 90 -16.71 4.93 11.40
C LYS A 90 -16.41 3.51 11.86
N GLU A 91 -16.36 2.55 10.93
CA GLU A 91 -15.99 1.18 11.30
C GLU A 91 -14.52 1.08 11.71
N TRP A 92 -13.62 1.81 11.03
CA TRP A 92 -12.23 1.92 11.46
C TRP A 92 -12.07 2.55 12.84
N GLU A 93 -12.87 3.57 13.17
CA GLU A 93 -12.90 4.18 14.51
C GLU A 93 -13.20 3.15 15.60
N LYS A 94 -14.20 2.30 15.37
CA LYS A 94 -14.58 1.23 16.31
C LYS A 94 -13.41 0.26 16.52
N VAL A 95 -12.76 -0.15 15.42
CA VAL A 95 -11.65 -1.10 15.46
C VAL A 95 -10.43 -0.52 16.15
N ARG A 96 -10.14 0.77 15.93
CA ARG A 96 -9.09 1.46 16.66
C ARG A 96 -9.34 1.47 18.18
N GLY A 97 -10.60 1.56 18.61
CA GLY A 97 -10.97 1.46 20.01
C GLY A 97 -10.84 0.05 20.61
N GLU A 98 -10.66 -1.00 19.79
CA GLU A 98 -10.45 -2.36 20.27
C GLU A 98 -9.03 -2.49 20.87
N LYS A 99 -8.94 -3.07 22.08
CA LYS A 99 -7.70 -3.10 22.87
C LYS A 99 -6.62 -4.07 22.36
N ASP A 100 -6.91 -4.88 21.33
CA ASP A 100 -6.01 -5.95 20.89
C ASP A 100 -5.91 -6.08 19.36
N LEU A 101 -5.37 -5.03 18.74
CA LEU A 101 -4.95 -5.09 17.33
C LEU A 101 -3.67 -5.92 17.11
N SER A 102 -2.95 -6.24 18.20
CA SER A 102 -1.65 -6.92 18.16
C SER A 102 -1.71 -8.32 17.55
N ARG A 103 -2.88 -8.97 17.60
CA ARG A 103 -3.09 -10.32 17.03
C ARG A 103 -3.30 -10.34 15.53
N LEU A 104 -3.48 -9.19 14.89
CA LEU A 104 -3.84 -9.10 13.48
C LEU A 104 -2.61 -9.09 12.54
N ASN A 105 -1.38 -9.24 13.05
CA ASN A 105 -0.13 -9.09 12.25
C ASN A 105 -0.20 -7.83 11.36
N LEU A 106 -0.68 -6.76 11.95
CA LEU A 106 -0.91 -5.47 11.33
C LEU A 106 0.16 -4.51 11.85
N PHE A 107 1.05 -4.08 10.96
CA PHE A 107 2.23 -3.29 11.27
C PHE A 107 2.13 -1.93 10.59
N TRP A 108 2.82 -0.93 11.15
CA TRP A 108 2.87 0.42 10.58
C TRP A 108 4.11 1.15 11.05
N LEU A 109 4.51 2.14 10.26
CA LEU A 109 5.54 3.11 10.63
C LEU A 109 4.82 4.42 10.97
N GLY A 110 5.07 4.96 12.16
CA GLY A 110 4.53 6.24 12.63
C GLY A 110 5.48 7.40 12.36
N ASP A 111 5.33 8.51 13.08
CA ASP A 111 6.22 9.68 12.94
C ASP A 111 7.57 9.48 13.62
N SER A 112 7.61 8.52 14.54
CA SER A 112 8.83 8.10 15.20
C SER A 112 8.83 6.59 15.37
N LEU A 113 10.02 6.04 15.63
CA LEU A 113 10.15 4.62 15.98
C LEU A 113 9.29 4.24 17.20
N ARG A 114 9.02 5.17 18.13
CA ARG A 114 8.19 4.93 19.33
C ARG A 114 6.70 4.80 19.01
N GLU A 115 6.25 5.41 17.93
CA GLU A 115 4.87 5.37 17.46
C GLU A 115 4.64 4.28 16.41
N SER A 116 5.72 3.64 15.96
CA SER A 116 5.69 2.56 14.98
C SER A 116 5.41 1.22 15.65
N LEU A 117 4.67 0.34 14.95
CA LEU A 117 4.55 -1.06 15.32
C LEU A 117 5.24 -1.91 14.26
N ILE A 118 6.41 -2.43 14.61
CA ILE A 118 7.28 -3.25 13.75
C ILE A 118 7.26 -4.70 14.27
N PRO A 119 7.33 -5.73 13.40
CA PRO A 119 7.49 -7.11 13.83
C PRO A 119 8.71 -7.30 14.74
N ARG A 120 8.60 -8.13 15.77
CA ARG A 120 9.68 -8.34 16.78
C ARG A 120 10.95 -8.95 16.20
N ASP A 121 10.80 -9.69 15.10
CA ASP A 121 11.85 -10.35 14.35
C ASP A 121 12.45 -9.46 13.25
N ARG A 122 12.04 -8.19 13.16
CA ARG A 122 12.59 -7.22 12.21
C ARG A 122 13.44 -6.15 12.90
N GLU A 123 14.44 -5.73 12.16
CA GLU A 123 15.35 -4.68 12.59
C GLU A 123 14.71 -3.28 12.40
N PRO A 124 14.90 -2.34 13.34
CA PRO A 124 14.38 -0.96 13.25
C PRO A 124 14.81 -0.17 12.01
N GLU A 125 15.87 -0.61 11.32
CA GLU A 125 16.48 -0.03 10.13
C GLU A 125 15.46 0.17 9.00
N ILE A 126 14.41 -0.65 8.97
CA ILE A 126 13.30 -0.49 8.03
C ILE A 126 12.65 0.90 8.13
N PHE A 127 12.55 1.46 9.35
CA PHE A 127 11.99 2.78 9.59
C PHE A 127 12.81 3.86 8.88
N PHE A 128 14.12 3.88 9.11
CA PHE A 128 15.02 4.88 8.52
C PHE A 128 15.11 4.73 7.00
N TYR A 129 15.14 3.49 6.50
CA TYR A 129 15.17 3.24 5.07
C TYR A 129 13.88 3.70 4.39
N TRP A 130 12.73 3.37 4.98
CA TRP A 130 11.43 3.85 4.51
C TRP A 130 11.36 5.38 4.50
N GLU A 131 11.79 6.05 5.57
CA GLU A 131 11.68 7.50 5.66
C GLU A 131 12.57 8.21 4.62
N THR A 132 13.75 7.64 4.39
CA THR A 132 14.65 8.11 3.33
C THR A 132 14.02 7.98 1.95
N LEU A 133 13.45 6.80 1.65
CA LEU A 133 12.72 6.58 0.40
C LEU A 133 11.54 7.55 0.25
N ALA A 134 10.70 7.69 1.28
CA ALA A 134 9.56 8.60 1.26
C ALA A 134 10.00 10.05 0.96
N ARG A 135 11.04 10.53 1.64
CA ARG A 135 11.60 11.89 1.46
C ARG A 135 12.18 12.10 0.06
N SER A 136 12.87 11.09 -0.47
CA SER A 136 13.43 11.18 -1.82
C SER A 136 12.35 11.25 -2.89
N LEU A 137 11.20 10.59 -2.68
CA LEU A 137 10.06 10.65 -3.59
C LEU A 137 9.32 12.00 -3.49
N ASP A 138 9.33 12.66 -2.33
CA ASP A 138 8.77 14.01 -2.18
C ASP A 138 9.39 15.02 -3.16
N ALA A 139 10.66 14.87 -3.51
CA ALA A 139 11.33 15.73 -4.49
C ALA A 139 10.66 15.66 -5.88
N GLN A 140 10.11 14.51 -6.27
CA GLN A 140 9.37 14.34 -7.52
C GLN A 140 7.94 14.86 -7.39
N ILE A 141 7.30 14.60 -6.25
CA ILE A 141 5.91 14.97 -5.97
C ILE A 141 5.75 16.48 -5.87
N ASN A 142 6.67 17.18 -5.21
CA ASN A 142 6.62 18.63 -4.99
C ASN A 142 6.68 19.46 -6.27
N LEU A 143 7.04 18.85 -7.40
CA LEU A 143 6.97 19.48 -8.73
C LEU A 143 5.54 19.54 -9.27
N LEU A 144 4.58 18.84 -8.64
CA LEU A 144 3.21 18.73 -9.11
C LEU A 144 2.25 19.67 -8.34
N PRO A 145 1.23 20.25 -9.01
CA PRO A 145 0.24 21.11 -8.35
C PRO A 145 -0.58 20.44 -7.24
N SER A 146 -0.66 19.10 -7.24
CA SER A 146 -1.42 18.29 -6.29
C SER A 146 -0.57 17.65 -5.19
N ALA A 147 0.65 18.17 -4.96
CA ALA A 147 1.64 17.59 -4.04
C ALA A 147 1.12 17.36 -2.60
N ASN A 148 0.17 18.19 -2.14
CA ASN A 148 -0.34 18.16 -0.77
C ASN A 148 -1.70 17.45 -0.61
N ASP A 149 -2.14 16.69 -1.61
CA ASP A 149 -3.33 15.84 -1.46
C ASP A 149 -3.00 14.64 -0.53
N ILE A 150 -3.89 14.34 0.42
CA ILE A 150 -3.67 13.29 1.43
C ILE A 150 -3.46 11.93 0.77
N LEU A 151 -4.16 11.64 -0.33
CA LEU A 151 -3.97 10.39 -1.07
C LEU A 151 -2.61 10.34 -1.76
N THR A 152 -2.10 11.47 -2.27
CA THR A 152 -0.75 11.55 -2.84
C THR A 152 0.29 11.20 -1.78
N LEU A 153 0.19 11.76 -0.58
CA LEU A 153 1.08 11.45 0.54
C LEU A 153 0.97 9.99 0.97
N ALA A 154 -0.24 9.43 0.95
CA ALA A 154 -0.51 8.07 1.37
C ALA A 154 -0.01 7.04 0.35
N PHE A 155 -0.12 7.35 -0.94
CA PHE A 155 0.51 6.58 -2.01
C PHE A 155 2.04 6.66 -1.90
N ARG A 156 2.61 7.84 -1.64
CA ARG A 156 4.05 8.03 -1.43
C ARG A 156 4.56 7.12 -0.31
N ASP A 157 3.85 7.10 0.82
CA ASP A 157 4.17 6.21 1.94
C ASP A 157 4.02 4.72 1.57
N ALA A 158 2.98 4.34 0.81
CA ALA A 158 2.75 2.96 0.38
C ALA A 158 3.88 2.44 -0.52
N ILE A 159 4.32 3.27 -1.46
CA ILE A 159 5.38 2.96 -2.42
C ILE A 159 6.72 2.84 -1.70
N ALA A 160 7.08 3.82 -0.88
CA ALA A 160 8.30 3.77 -0.07
C ALA A 160 8.32 2.53 0.84
N LEU A 161 7.18 2.17 1.43
CA LEU A 161 7.07 1.03 2.34
C LEU A 161 7.17 -0.31 1.62
N ALA A 162 6.52 -0.44 0.46
CA ALA A 162 6.62 -1.65 -0.35
C ALA A 162 8.07 -1.89 -0.82
N VAL A 163 8.79 -0.83 -1.21
CA VAL A 163 10.20 -0.90 -1.58
C VAL A 163 11.08 -1.24 -0.37
N SER A 164 10.81 -0.67 0.81
CA SER A 164 11.61 -0.94 2.02
C SER A 164 11.45 -2.37 2.56
N LEU A 165 10.29 -2.99 2.33
CA LEU A 165 9.94 -4.30 2.86
C LEU A 165 10.52 -5.50 2.12
N ASP A 166 11.12 -5.29 0.95
CA ASP A 166 11.63 -6.33 0.03
C ASP A 166 10.58 -7.39 -0.35
N SER A 167 10.33 -7.57 -1.65
CA SER A 167 9.34 -8.52 -2.18
C SER A 167 7.90 -8.33 -1.67
N ALA A 168 7.59 -7.17 -1.10
CA ALA A 168 6.22 -6.83 -0.73
C ALA A 168 5.42 -6.40 -1.97
N PHE A 169 4.16 -6.81 -2.02
CA PHE A 169 3.21 -6.29 -2.99
C PHE A 169 2.22 -5.35 -2.31
N ILE A 170 1.57 -4.53 -3.12
CA ILE A 170 0.49 -3.64 -2.68
C ILE A 170 -0.83 -4.23 -3.13
N LEU A 171 -1.78 -4.38 -2.20
CA LEU A 171 -3.18 -4.58 -2.56
C LEU A 171 -3.88 -3.22 -2.63
N THR A 172 -4.49 -2.97 -3.77
CA THR A 172 -5.24 -1.75 -4.07
C THR A 172 -6.63 -2.09 -4.60
N TYR A 173 -7.44 -1.06 -4.76
CA TYR A 173 -8.84 -1.13 -5.16
C TYR A 173 -9.07 -0.34 -6.44
N GLN A 174 -9.99 -0.83 -7.28
CA GLN A 174 -10.48 -0.10 -8.44
C GLN A 174 -11.98 0.12 -8.34
N LEU A 175 -12.44 1.28 -8.79
CA LEU A 175 -13.86 1.50 -9.01
C LEU A 175 -14.37 0.58 -10.13
N PRO A 176 -15.63 0.11 -10.09
CA PRO A 176 -16.19 -0.82 -11.09
C PRO A 176 -16.00 -0.37 -12.54
N ARG A 177 -16.19 0.92 -12.80
CA ARG A 177 -15.97 1.51 -14.13
C ARG A 177 -14.51 1.40 -14.59
N ASP A 178 -13.57 1.70 -13.72
CA ASP A 178 -12.14 1.64 -14.05
C ASP A 178 -11.69 0.19 -14.21
N PHE A 179 -12.20 -0.71 -13.37
CA PHE A 179 -11.98 -2.14 -13.49
C PHE A 179 -12.49 -2.66 -14.83
N ALA A 180 -13.74 -2.38 -15.24
CA ALA A 180 -14.29 -2.86 -16.50
C ALA A 180 -13.46 -2.42 -17.73
N ASN A 181 -12.91 -1.20 -17.70
CA ASN A 181 -12.16 -0.62 -18.82
C ASN A 181 -10.65 -0.92 -18.79
N ASN A 182 -10.15 -1.69 -17.81
CA ASN A 182 -8.72 -1.89 -17.56
C ASN A 182 -7.96 -0.56 -17.35
N ASN A 183 -8.62 0.46 -16.80
CA ASN A 183 -7.92 1.67 -16.37
C ASN A 183 -6.99 1.31 -15.20
N PRO A 184 -5.87 2.01 -15.00
CA PRO A 184 -4.99 1.79 -13.85
C PRO A 184 -5.66 2.15 -12.52
N PRO A 185 -5.30 1.51 -11.39
CA PRO A 185 -5.74 1.98 -10.06
C PRO A 185 -5.13 3.36 -9.75
N ASP A 186 -5.72 4.09 -8.81
CA ASP A 186 -5.31 5.49 -8.54
C ASP A 186 -3.85 5.62 -8.12
N ILE A 187 -3.34 4.67 -7.33
CA ILE A 187 -1.90 4.60 -6.99
C ILE A 187 -1.00 4.45 -8.23
N CYS A 188 -1.44 3.73 -9.27
CA CYS A 188 -0.70 3.61 -10.52
C CYS A 188 -0.79 4.88 -11.39
N LYS A 189 -1.93 5.60 -11.32
CA LYS A 189 -2.07 6.92 -11.94
C LYS A 189 -1.10 7.91 -11.29
N ALA A 190 -0.99 7.89 -9.97
CA ALA A 190 -0.06 8.70 -9.20
C ALA A 190 1.41 8.36 -9.52
N LEU A 191 1.79 7.08 -9.50
CA LEU A 191 3.14 6.67 -9.92
C LEU A 191 3.49 7.19 -11.33
N SER A 192 2.54 7.09 -12.27
CA SER A 192 2.76 7.56 -13.64
C SER A 192 2.96 9.08 -13.70
N SER A 193 2.26 9.86 -12.86
CA SER A 193 2.47 11.32 -12.79
C SER A 193 3.79 11.71 -12.11
N TRP A 194 4.35 10.82 -11.29
CA TRP A 194 5.71 10.96 -10.72
C TRP A 194 6.80 10.50 -11.67
N GLY A 195 6.46 10.04 -12.88
CA GLY A 195 7.42 9.54 -13.86
C GLY A 195 7.81 8.07 -13.67
N ILE A 196 7.11 7.33 -12.80
CA ILE A 196 7.33 5.90 -12.57
C ILE A 196 6.29 5.12 -13.39
N PRO A 197 6.70 4.45 -14.49
CA PRO A 197 5.76 3.78 -15.39
C PRO A 197 5.05 2.61 -14.70
N CYS A 198 3.74 2.50 -14.90
CA CYS A 198 2.93 1.38 -14.43
C CYS A 198 2.34 0.57 -15.58
N LYS A 199 2.70 -0.70 -15.67
CA LYS A 199 2.26 -1.61 -16.74
C LYS A 199 1.18 -2.58 -16.26
N PHE A 200 0.08 -2.66 -17.01
CA PHE A 200 -0.93 -3.68 -16.80
C PHE A 200 -0.45 -5.04 -17.30
N LEU A 201 -0.60 -6.09 -16.48
CA LEU A 201 -0.35 -7.46 -16.84
C LEU A 201 -1.66 -8.27 -16.89
N THR A 202 -1.77 -9.13 -17.90
CA THR A 202 -2.96 -9.96 -18.13
C THR A 202 -2.73 -11.36 -17.59
N LYS A 203 -3.81 -12.09 -17.28
CA LYS A 203 -3.75 -13.50 -16.86
C LYS A 203 -3.28 -14.48 -17.94
N LYS A 204 -3.01 -13.99 -19.16
CA LYS A 204 -2.32 -14.79 -20.18
C LYS A 204 -0.84 -14.97 -19.85
N ASP A 205 -0.27 -14.10 -19.02
CA ASP A 205 1.05 -14.27 -18.46
C ASP A 205 1.03 -15.42 -17.41
N PRO A 206 1.86 -16.46 -17.56
CA PRO A 206 1.84 -17.62 -16.67
C PRO A 206 2.23 -17.28 -15.23
N ILE A 207 3.10 -16.28 -15.03
CA ILE A 207 3.51 -15.85 -13.69
C ILE A 207 2.35 -15.15 -13.00
N VAL A 208 1.65 -14.26 -13.70
CA VAL A 208 0.45 -13.59 -13.17
C VAL A 208 -0.64 -14.60 -12.82
N ALA A 209 -0.83 -15.62 -13.65
CA ALA A 209 -1.81 -16.68 -13.38
C ALA A 209 -1.47 -17.45 -12.09
N LEU A 210 -0.19 -17.81 -11.90
CA LEU A 210 0.30 -18.50 -10.70
C LEU A 210 0.14 -17.64 -9.45
N GLU A 211 0.56 -16.37 -9.51
CA GLU A 211 0.42 -15.41 -8.41
C GLU A 211 -1.05 -15.18 -8.04
N CYS A 212 -1.93 -15.02 -9.04
CA CYS A 212 -3.37 -14.91 -8.80
C CYS A 212 -3.92 -16.14 -8.09
N GLN A 213 -3.51 -17.35 -8.49
CA GLN A 213 -3.94 -18.57 -7.84
C GLN A 213 -3.48 -18.64 -6.38
N TYR A 214 -2.21 -18.35 -6.12
CA TYR A 214 -1.64 -18.33 -4.77
C TYR A 214 -2.36 -17.32 -3.86
N LEU A 215 -2.51 -16.08 -4.30
CA LEU A 215 -3.17 -15.04 -3.52
C LEU A 215 -4.66 -15.35 -3.28
N ARG A 216 -5.35 -15.94 -4.26
CA ARG A 216 -6.74 -16.42 -4.07
C ARG A 216 -6.81 -17.50 -3.00
N GLN A 217 -5.88 -18.46 -2.99
CA GLN A 217 -5.83 -19.51 -1.97
C GLN A 217 -5.62 -18.91 -0.58
N LEU A 218 -4.72 -17.92 -0.45
CA LEU A 218 -4.52 -17.21 0.81
C LEU A 218 -5.80 -16.50 1.28
N ILE A 219 -6.46 -15.73 0.41
CA ILE A 219 -7.73 -15.05 0.73
C ILE A 219 -8.80 -16.07 1.14
N ILE A 220 -8.92 -17.19 0.44
CA ILE A 220 -9.87 -18.25 0.78
C ILE A 220 -9.54 -18.84 2.16
N SER A 221 -8.27 -19.15 2.43
CA SER A 221 -7.81 -19.70 3.72
C SER A 221 -8.00 -18.73 4.88
N ALA A 222 -7.99 -17.42 4.61
CA ALA A 222 -8.35 -16.38 5.58
C ALA A 222 -9.86 -16.29 5.86
N GLY A 223 -10.69 -17.11 5.21
CA GLY A 223 -12.15 -17.10 5.35
C GLY A 223 -12.85 -16.03 4.52
N LEU A 224 -12.16 -15.46 3.53
CA LEU A 224 -12.65 -14.33 2.73
C LEU A 224 -13.16 -14.74 1.35
N ALA A 225 -13.42 -16.03 1.09
CA ALA A 225 -13.88 -16.50 -0.22
C ALA A 225 -15.10 -15.72 -0.77
N LYS A 226 -16.02 -15.32 0.12
CA LYS A 226 -17.23 -14.56 -0.23
C LYS A 226 -16.93 -13.18 -0.82
N ILE A 227 -15.76 -12.61 -0.53
CA ILE A 227 -15.37 -11.31 -1.05
C ILE A 227 -15.31 -11.32 -2.58
N PHE A 228 -14.99 -12.49 -3.16
CA PHE A 228 -14.94 -12.66 -4.60
C PHE A 228 -16.32 -12.69 -5.29
N TRP A 229 -17.40 -12.75 -4.50
CA TRP A 229 -18.77 -12.63 -4.98
C TRP A 229 -19.36 -11.25 -4.71
N THR A 230 -18.60 -10.38 -4.06
CA THR A 230 -18.97 -8.97 -3.89
C THR A 230 -18.41 -8.14 -5.05
N ASP A 231 -18.92 -6.92 -5.22
CA ASP A 231 -18.48 -5.98 -6.27
C ASP A 231 -17.15 -5.28 -5.94
N ILE A 232 -16.22 -6.01 -5.31
CA ILE A 232 -14.90 -5.48 -4.97
C ILE A 232 -13.87 -5.92 -5.99
N HIS A 233 -13.14 -4.94 -6.48
CA HIS A 233 -12.17 -5.11 -7.55
C HIS A 233 -10.77 -4.94 -6.98
N ILE A 234 -10.25 -6.05 -6.42
CA ILE A 234 -8.91 -6.09 -5.85
C ILE A 234 -7.88 -6.17 -6.99
N VAL A 235 -6.91 -5.27 -6.93
CA VAL A 235 -5.76 -5.23 -7.82
C VAL A 235 -4.49 -5.43 -7.00
N VAL A 236 -3.54 -6.13 -7.58
CA VAL A 236 -2.21 -6.32 -7.01
C VAL A 236 -1.24 -5.47 -7.80
N LEU A 237 -0.40 -4.71 -7.11
CA LEU A 237 0.69 -3.91 -7.66
C LEU A 237 2.01 -4.42 -7.09
N HIS A 238 2.93 -4.77 -8.00
CA HIS A 238 4.32 -5.09 -7.70
C HIS A 238 5.21 -3.95 -8.17
N LEU A 239 6.27 -3.70 -7.41
CA LEU A 239 7.24 -2.66 -7.70
C LEU A 239 8.58 -3.34 -7.95
N VAL A 240 9.20 -3.03 -9.08
CA VAL A 240 10.50 -3.56 -9.46
C VAL A 240 11.45 -2.40 -9.67
N VAL A 241 12.59 -2.43 -9.01
CA VAL A 241 13.69 -1.50 -9.24
C VAL A 241 14.72 -2.21 -10.11
N ALA A 242 14.91 -1.75 -11.34
CA ALA A 242 15.96 -2.28 -12.20
C ALA A 242 17.31 -1.76 -11.72
N SER A 243 18.01 -2.54 -10.89
CA SER A 243 19.38 -2.23 -10.50
C SER A 243 20.33 -2.48 -11.69
N THR A 244 20.80 -1.42 -12.33
CA THR A 244 21.79 -1.50 -13.43
C THR A 244 23.23 -1.66 -12.95
N SER A 245 23.48 -1.67 -11.63
CA SER A 245 24.81 -1.90 -11.09
C SER A 245 24.72 -2.45 -9.69
N THR A 246 25.54 -3.47 -9.44
CA THR A 246 25.90 -4.05 -8.15
C THR A 246 26.58 -3.04 -7.23
N GLU A 247 25.86 -2.00 -6.86
CA GLU A 247 26.04 -1.33 -5.58
C GLU A 247 24.71 -1.51 -4.88
N THR A 248 24.60 -2.62 -4.17
CA THR A 248 23.71 -2.74 -3.03
C THR A 248 23.84 -1.41 -2.28
N ILE A 249 22.80 -0.57 -2.32
CA ILE A 249 22.58 0.44 -1.29
C ILE A 249 22.57 -0.39 -0.03
N SER A 250 23.75 -0.53 0.55
CA SER A 250 23.97 -1.48 1.60
C SER A 250 23.17 -0.89 2.73
N LYS A 251 22.15 -1.61 3.18
CA LYS A 251 21.30 -1.22 4.32
C LYS A 251 22.14 -0.75 5.52
N THR A 252 23.41 -1.15 5.57
CA THR A 252 24.46 -0.78 6.51
C THR A 252 25.07 0.63 6.38
N ASN A 253 25.07 1.29 5.21
CA ASN A 253 25.69 2.62 5.06
C ASN A 253 24.80 3.80 5.46
N LEU A 254 23.47 3.59 5.57
CA LEU A 254 22.54 4.63 6.01
C LEU A 254 22.49 4.80 7.54
N VAL A 255 22.93 3.79 8.31
CA VAL A 255 22.73 3.75 9.77
C VAL A 255 23.95 4.28 10.55
N THR A 256 25.15 4.25 9.97
CA THR A 256 26.39 4.64 10.67
C THR A 256 26.63 6.14 10.76
N ASN A 257 25.73 6.95 10.23
CA ASN A 257 26.05 8.31 9.83
C ASN A 257 25.09 9.34 10.47
N THR A 258 24.90 9.26 11.79
CA THR A 258 24.22 10.29 12.58
C THR A 258 25.04 11.58 12.78
N ASN A 259 26.20 11.70 12.12
CA ASN A 259 27.07 12.89 12.11
C ASN A 259 27.44 13.31 10.67
N LEU A 260 26.50 13.30 9.73
CA LEU A 260 26.78 13.70 8.35
C LEU A 260 26.83 15.21 8.16
N SER A 261 27.90 15.63 7.50
CA SER A 261 28.12 16.96 6.97
C SER A 261 27.16 17.21 5.79
N PHE A 262 26.72 18.46 5.63
CA PHE A 262 25.82 18.96 4.57
C PHE A 262 26.22 18.58 3.12
N LYS A 263 27.45 18.09 2.91
CA LYS A 263 27.94 17.63 1.59
C LYS A 263 27.57 16.18 1.27
N ASP A 264 27.38 15.34 2.28
CA ASP A 264 27.07 13.92 2.09
C ASP A 264 25.58 13.71 1.73
N GLU A 265 24.69 14.56 2.27
CA GLU A 265 23.26 14.58 1.91
C GLU A 265 23.01 14.82 0.41
N ILE A 266 23.84 15.63 -0.26
CA ILE A 266 23.65 15.99 -1.68
C ILE A 266 24.01 14.81 -2.60
N GLN A 267 24.93 13.94 -2.17
CA GLN A 267 25.36 12.77 -2.95
C GLN A 267 24.39 11.60 -2.79
N ASP A 268 23.80 11.43 -1.60
CA ASP A 268 22.72 10.48 -1.34
C ASP A 268 21.44 10.82 -2.13
N LEU A 269 21.03 12.11 -2.16
CA LEU A 269 19.84 12.55 -2.91
C LEU A 269 19.92 12.31 -4.43
N LYS A 270 21.13 12.33 -5.02
CA LYS A 270 21.31 12.01 -6.45
C LYS A 270 21.15 10.52 -6.73
N THR A 271 21.64 9.69 -5.82
CA THR A 271 21.53 8.22 -5.92
C THR A 271 20.08 7.78 -5.70
N GLU A 272 19.37 8.43 -4.79
CA GLU A 272 17.95 8.16 -4.52
C GLU A 272 17.04 8.57 -5.68
N ASN A 273 17.31 9.70 -6.34
CA ASN A 273 16.57 10.06 -7.55
C ASN A 273 16.77 9.03 -8.69
N TYR A 274 17.95 8.41 -8.77
CA TYR A 274 18.20 7.34 -9.74
C TYR A 274 17.34 6.10 -9.47
N LEU A 275 17.07 5.77 -8.20
CA LEU A 275 16.22 4.63 -7.82
C LEU A 275 14.84 4.72 -8.49
N TRP A 276 14.16 5.87 -8.34
CA TRP A 276 12.82 6.07 -8.88
C TRP A 276 12.80 6.08 -10.41
N THR A 277 13.84 6.61 -11.06
CA THR A 277 13.91 6.64 -12.54
C THR A 277 14.04 5.25 -13.17
N ASN A 278 14.57 4.26 -12.44
CA ASN A 278 14.69 2.88 -12.91
C ASN A 278 13.62 1.96 -12.33
N MET A 279 12.65 2.53 -11.62
CA MET A 279 11.56 1.79 -11.02
C MET A 279 10.42 1.61 -12.03
N GLN A 280 9.77 0.45 -11.95
CA GLN A 280 8.59 0.13 -12.73
C GLN A 280 7.54 -0.55 -11.86
N GLY A 281 6.30 -0.09 -11.98
CA GLY A 281 5.13 -0.75 -11.42
C GLY A 281 4.54 -1.77 -12.39
N PHE A 282 4.11 -2.91 -11.88
CA PHE A 282 3.35 -3.91 -12.61
C PHE A 282 2.09 -4.24 -11.85
N TRP A 283 0.94 -4.13 -12.49
CA TRP A 283 -0.33 -4.39 -11.81
C TRP A 283 -1.20 -5.36 -12.58
N TYR A 284 -2.00 -6.14 -11.86
CA TYR A 284 -2.96 -7.07 -12.42
C TYR A 284 -4.20 -7.22 -11.54
N LYS A 285 -5.28 -7.66 -12.18
CA LYS A 285 -6.55 -7.93 -11.50
C LYS A 285 -6.48 -9.29 -10.82
N LEU A 286 -6.78 -9.32 -9.54
CA LEU A 286 -6.79 -10.58 -8.79
C LEU A 286 -7.97 -11.47 -9.20
N LEU A 287 -9.08 -10.88 -9.63
CA LEU A 287 -10.30 -11.57 -10.05
C LEU A 287 -10.56 -11.60 -11.55
#